data_AF-A0A699W1X7-F1
#
_entry.id   AF-A0A699W1X7-F1
#
_cell.length_a   1.000
_cell.length_b   1.000
_cell.length_c   1.000
_cell.angle_alpha   90.00
_cell.angle_beta   90.00
_cell.angle_gamma   90.00
#
_symmetry.space_group_name_H-M   'P 1'
#
loop_
_entity.id
_entity.type
_entity.pdbx_description
1 polymer ?
#
loop_
_entity_poly.entity_id
_entity_poly.type
_entity_poly.pdbx_seq_one_letter_code
_entity_poly.pdbx_strand_id
1 'polypeptide(L)'
;RVALQGSPSMITAITEVYQPKAKQIEKDKHPFQHYFEELEIGQTYTTHKHTVTEADITNFAQVSGDNFYAHVDATSLEGTLFTGRVAHGYYILSKAAGMFVDPRKGPVLLNYGLDECRFTKPVYPGTTIGVTLTVKEKIGQEKRDAEDVAKGIVRWLV
;
A
#
# COMPACT_ATOMS: atom_id res chain seq x y z
N ARG A 1 -11.68 -15.16 -26.28
CA ARG A 1 -11.58 -14.10 -25.24
C ARG A 1 -12.97 -13.50 -25.08
N VAL A 2 -13.42 -13.25 -23.84
CA VAL A 2 -14.74 -12.67 -23.55
C VAL A 2 -14.53 -11.34 -22.85
N ALA A 3 -15.22 -10.29 -23.27
CA ALA A 3 -15.24 -9.01 -22.57
C ALA A 3 -16.38 -9.03 -21.55
N LEU A 4 -16.03 -9.08 -20.26
CA LEU A 4 -16.99 -8.96 -19.16
C LEU A 4 -17.19 -7.48 -18.84
N GLN A 5 -18.45 -7.04 -18.83
CA GLN A 5 -18.84 -5.68 -18.46
C GLN A 5 -19.80 -5.75 -17.27
N GLY A 6 -19.75 -4.74 -16.41
CA GLY A 6 -20.56 -4.67 -15.22
C GLY A 6 -20.04 -3.61 -14.26
N SER A 7 -20.67 -3.49 -13.09
CA SER A 7 -20.13 -2.66 -12.02
C SER A 7 -18.83 -3.27 -11.46
N PRO A 8 -17.93 -2.48 -10.85
CA PRO A 8 -16.71 -3.00 -10.22
C PRO A 8 -17.00 -4.16 -9.24
N SER A 9 -18.05 -4.02 -8.42
CA SER A 9 -18.47 -5.06 -7.47
C SER A 9 -18.93 -6.35 -8.15
N MET A 10 -19.66 -6.25 -9.26
CA MET A 10 -20.09 -7.41 -10.03
C MET A 10 -18.89 -8.12 -10.66
N ILE A 11 -17.96 -7.35 -11.25
CA ILE A 11 -16.74 -7.89 -11.83
C ILE A 11 -15.91 -8.58 -10.75
N THR A 12 -15.74 -7.96 -9.57
CA THR A 12 -15.03 -8.59 -8.44
C THR A 12 -15.66 -9.91 -8.01
N ALA A 13 -16.99 -9.98 -7.90
CA ALA A 13 -17.67 -11.21 -7.53
C ALA A 13 -17.51 -12.33 -8.58
N ILE A 14 -17.42 -11.97 -9.86
CA ILE A 14 -17.26 -12.93 -10.96
C ILE A 14 -15.80 -13.40 -11.09
N THR A 15 -14.85 -12.47 -10.98
CA THR A 15 -13.43 -12.76 -11.27
C THR A 15 -12.63 -13.16 -10.04
N GLU A 16 -13.20 -13.03 -8.83
CA GLU A 16 -12.48 -13.19 -7.56
C GLU A 16 -11.22 -12.30 -7.47
N VAL A 17 -11.29 -11.11 -8.09
CA VAL A 17 -10.24 -10.10 -8.06
C VAL A 17 -10.88 -8.75 -7.81
N TYR A 18 -10.46 -8.10 -6.73
CA TYR A 18 -10.97 -6.78 -6.35
C TYR A 18 -10.73 -5.75 -7.45
N GLN A 19 -11.79 -5.03 -7.80
CA GLN A 19 -11.74 -3.92 -8.74
C GLN A 19 -11.78 -2.60 -7.97
N PRO A 20 -11.00 -1.57 -8.36
CA PRO A 20 -11.12 -0.26 -7.75
C PRO A 20 -12.56 0.24 -7.74
N LYS A 21 -13.01 0.79 -6.61
CA LYS A 21 -14.38 1.26 -6.36
C LYS A 21 -15.44 0.15 -6.25
N ALA A 22 -15.05 -1.12 -6.15
CA ALA A 22 -15.97 -2.18 -5.73
C ALA A 22 -16.36 -2.01 -4.25
N LYS A 23 -17.38 -2.75 -3.82
CA LYS A 23 -17.80 -2.79 -2.41
C LYS A 23 -16.63 -3.24 -1.53
N GLN A 24 -16.34 -2.44 -0.51
CA GLN A 24 -15.35 -2.76 0.53
C GLN A 24 -16.01 -3.50 1.69
N ILE A 25 -15.24 -4.36 2.34
CA ILE A 25 -15.66 -5.16 3.49
C ILE A 25 -14.77 -4.79 4.66
N GLU A 26 -15.35 -4.19 5.70
CA GLU A 26 -14.63 -3.94 6.95
C GLU A 26 -14.88 -5.09 7.91
N LYS A 27 -13.84 -5.49 8.65
CA LYS A 27 -13.91 -6.51 9.71
C LYS A 27 -13.27 -5.94 10.98
N ASP A 28 -13.66 -6.45 12.14
CA ASP A 28 -13.22 -5.96 13.44
C ASP A 28 -11.71 -6.14 13.69
N LYS A 29 -11.09 -7.11 13.02
CA LYS A 29 -9.67 -7.44 13.18
C LYS A 29 -8.86 -6.96 11.98
N HIS A 30 -7.66 -6.47 12.26
CA HIS A 30 -6.69 -6.11 11.24
C HIS A 30 -6.46 -7.27 10.25
N PRO A 31 -6.47 -7.04 8.94
CA PRO A 31 -6.41 -8.13 7.95
C PRO A 31 -5.11 -8.94 8.02
N PHE A 32 -3.97 -8.35 8.40
CA PHE A 32 -2.73 -9.10 8.62
C PHE A 32 -2.75 -10.05 9.82
N GLN A 33 -3.83 -10.06 10.60
CA GLN A 33 -4.05 -11.00 11.69
C GLN A 33 -5.02 -12.13 11.30
N HIS A 34 -5.52 -12.15 10.06
CA HIS A 34 -6.34 -13.23 9.52
C HIS A 34 -5.47 -14.26 8.80
N TYR A 35 -5.72 -15.55 9.05
CA TYR A 35 -5.17 -16.62 8.24
C TYR A 35 -5.71 -16.53 6.81
N PHE A 36 -5.05 -17.23 5.88
CA PHE A 36 -5.35 -17.14 4.46
C PHE A 36 -6.83 -17.45 4.16
N GLU A 37 -7.42 -18.40 4.87
CA GLU A 37 -8.80 -18.86 4.69
C GLU A 37 -9.83 -17.84 5.20
N GLU A 38 -9.47 -17.03 6.19
CA GLU A 38 -10.34 -16.04 6.84
C GLU A 38 -10.43 -14.70 6.06
N LEU A 39 -9.46 -14.46 5.17
CA LEU A 39 -9.41 -13.29 4.32
C LEU A 39 -10.45 -13.36 3.21
N GLU A 40 -11.16 -12.26 3.02
CA GLU A 40 -12.13 -12.09 1.93
C GLU A 40 -11.62 -11.06 0.93
N ILE A 41 -11.83 -11.31 -0.36
CA ILE A 41 -11.51 -10.33 -1.42
C ILE A 41 -12.38 -9.09 -1.22
N GLY A 42 -11.76 -7.92 -1.24
CA GLY A 42 -12.40 -6.67 -0.87
C GLY A 42 -12.40 -6.37 0.63
N GLN A 43 -11.84 -7.25 1.48
CA GLN A 43 -11.58 -6.88 2.88
C GLN A 43 -10.61 -5.70 2.91
N THR A 44 -11.05 -4.60 3.53
CA THR A 44 -10.36 -3.32 3.53
C THR A 44 -10.03 -2.88 4.95
N TYR A 45 -8.83 -2.33 5.12
CA TYR A 45 -8.38 -1.65 6.32
C TYR A 45 -7.96 -0.23 5.97
N THR A 46 -8.59 0.75 6.60
CA THR A 46 -8.22 2.16 6.51
C THR A 46 -7.41 2.55 7.74
N THR A 47 -6.22 3.09 7.50
CA THR A 47 -5.29 3.43 8.57
C THR A 47 -5.67 4.73 9.28
N HIS A 48 -5.04 4.98 10.42
CA HIS A 48 -4.95 6.33 10.99
C HIS A 48 -4.29 7.29 9.99
N LYS A 49 -4.42 8.60 10.21
CA LYS A 49 -3.84 9.62 9.34
C LYS A 49 -2.49 10.12 9.88
N HIS A 50 -1.61 10.55 8.99
CA HIS A 50 -0.34 11.21 9.31
C HIS A 50 -0.21 12.51 8.54
N THR A 51 0.13 13.60 9.21
CA THR A 51 0.48 14.86 8.54
C THR A 51 1.97 14.88 8.26
N VAL A 52 2.34 14.89 6.98
CA VAL A 52 3.74 14.94 6.56
C VAL A 52 4.34 16.28 6.96
N THR A 53 5.49 16.24 7.63
CA THR A 53 6.20 17.43 8.12
C THR A 53 7.50 17.66 7.36
N GLU A 54 8.11 18.83 7.51
CA GLU A 54 9.47 19.04 6.98
C GLU A 54 10.49 18.10 7.63
N ALA A 55 10.32 17.83 8.94
CA ALA A 55 11.20 16.94 9.68
C ALA A 55 11.16 15.51 9.13
N ASP A 56 9.98 15.03 8.71
CA ASP A 56 9.86 13.74 8.01
C ASP A 56 10.73 13.69 6.75
N ILE A 57 10.66 14.74 5.92
CA ILE A 57 11.41 14.84 4.65
C ILE A 57 12.91 14.90 4.93
N THR A 58 13.33 15.76 5.86
CA THR A 58 14.73 15.89 6.25
C THR A 58 15.27 14.58 6.81
N ASN A 59 14.56 13.94 7.74
CA ASN A 59 15.01 12.68 8.34
C ASN A 59 15.09 11.55 7.31
N PHE A 60 14.13 11.48 6.38
CA PHE A 60 14.18 10.48 5.32
C PHE A 60 15.34 10.71 4.36
N ALA A 61 15.64 11.97 3.98
CA ALA A 61 16.82 12.29 3.18
C ALA A 61 18.11 11.81 3.87
N GLN A 62 18.23 11.99 5.19
CA GLN A 62 19.41 11.55 5.94
C GLN A 62 19.55 10.02 6.01
N VAL A 63 18.48 9.30 6.34
CA VAL A 63 18.55 7.84 6.48
C VAL A 63 18.67 7.11 5.14
N SER A 64 18.04 7.64 4.09
CA SER A 64 18.08 7.04 2.75
C SER A 64 19.30 7.47 1.93
N GLY A 65 19.91 8.62 2.26
CA GLY A 65 20.93 9.27 1.45
C GLY A 65 20.39 10.05 0.25
N ASP A 66 19.07 10.01 -0.01
CA ASP A 66 18.43 10.71 -1.12
C ASP A 66 18.26 12.21 -0.80
N ASN A 67 19.25 12.98 -1.23
CA ASN A 67 19.30 14.43 -1.12
C ASN A 67 18.91 15.12 -2.44
N PHE A 68 18.02 14.52 -3.23
CA PHE A 68 17.52 15.14 -4.46
C PHE A 68 16.95 16.54 -4.18
N TYR A 69 17.29 17.51 -5.06
CA TYR A 69 17.08 18.94 -4.81
C TYR A 69 15.62 19.29 -4.43
N ALA A 70 14.64 18.62 -5.03
CA ALA A 70 13.22 18.84 -4.78
C ALA A 70 12.79 18.55 -3.33
N HIS A 71 13.59 17.81 -2.57
CA HIS A 71 13.32 17.45 -1.18
C HIS A 71 14.10 18.30 -0.17
N VAL A 72 15.28 18.80 -0.55
CA VAL A 72 16.22 19.40 0.41
C VAL A 72 16.52 20.87 0.17
N ASP A 73 16.39 21.35 -1.07
CA ASP A 73 16.78 22.70 -1.47
C ASP A 73 15.59 23.47 -2.03
N ALA A 74 15.06 24.41 -1.24
CA ALA A 74 13.95 25.26 -1.64
C ALA A 74 14.33 26.31 -2.71
N THR A 75 15.63 26.55 -2.94
CA THR A 75 16.13 27.55 -3.89
C THR A 75 16.29 27.00 -5.31
N SER A 76 16.32 25.67 -5.46
CA SER A 76 16.53 24.97 -6.74
C SER A 76 15.24 24.47 -7.39
N LEU A 77 14.12 25.17 -7.20
CA LEU A 77 12.81 24.75 -7.72
C LEU A 77 12.35 25.51 -8.98
N GLU A 78 13.09 26.55 -9.37
CA GLU A 78 12.80 27.32 -10.58
C GLU A 78 12.82 26.41 -11.83
N GLY A 79 11.84 26.56 -12.71
CA GLY A 79 11.70 25.72 -13.90
C GLY A 79 11.09 24.32 -13.65
N THR A 80 10.71 24.01 -12.41
CA THR A 80 9.99 22.77 -12.07
C THR A 80 8.50 23.01 -11.84
N LEU A 81 7.73 21.92 -11.70
CA LEU A 81 6.31 21.97 -11.32
C LEU A 81 6.10 22.22 -9.81
N PHE A 82 7.17 22.25 -9.01
CA PHE A 82 7.07 22.32 -7.55
C PHE A 82 7.08 23.77 -7.06
N THR A 83 6.13 24.10 -6.17
CA THR A 83 6.03 25.41 -5.51
C THR A 83 6.78 25.49 -4.18
N GLY A 84 7.42 24.40 -3.78
CA GLY A 84 8.12 24.23 -2.51
C GLY A 84 8.67 22.81 -2.41
N ARG A 85 9.44 22.52 -1.35
CA ARG A 85 9.97 21.18 -1.12
C ARG A 85 8.82 20.18 -0.98
N VAL A 86 8.99 19.02 -1.60
CA VAL A 86 8.02 17.92 -1.55
C VAL A 86 8.62 16.72 -0.83
N ALA A 87 7.80 15.83 -0.29
CA ALA A 87 8.26 14.60 0.30
C ALA A 87 8.72 13.60 -0.77
N HIS A 88 9.69 12.76 -0.44
CA HIS A 88 10.15 11.66 -1.29
C HIS A 88 8.99 10.70 -1.57
N GLY A 89 8.86 10.24 -2.81
CA GLY A 89 7.92 9.16 -3.12
C GLY A 89 8.20 7.91 -2.27
N TYR A 90 9.48 7.57 -2.08
CA TYR A 90 9.88 6.46 -1.23
C TYR A 90 9.61 6.69 0.26
N TYR A 91 9.68 7.93 0.76
CA TYR A 91 9.21 8.25 2.10
C TYR A 91 7.72 7.92 2.23
N ILE A 92 6.88 8.34 1.27
CA ILE A 92 5.44 8.07 1.29
C ILE A 92 5.17 6.57 1.27
N LEU A 93 5.90 5.81 0.44
CA LEU A 93 5.79 4.35 0.39
C LEU A 93 6.19 3.69 1.71
N SER A 94 7.34 4.06 2.28
CA SER A 94 7.83 3.53 3.57
C SER A 94 6.89 3.90 4.71
N LYS A 95 6.40 5.15 4.74
CA LYS A 95 5.46 5.63 5.75
C LYS A 95 4.12 4.89 5.64
N ALA A 96 3.61 4.68 4.43
CA ALA A 96 2.40 3.90 4.19
C ALA A 96 2.54 2.50 4.78
N ALA A 97 3.64 1.79 4.49
CA ALA A 97 3.92 0.48 5.09
C ALA A 97 3.92 0.53 6.63
N GLY A 98 4.56 1.53 7.23
CA GLY A 98 4.51 1.72 8.69
C GLY A 98 3.12 2.01 9.25
N MET A 99 2.15 2.43 8.43
CA MET A 99 0.77 2.71 8.84
C MET A 99 -0.15 1.50 8.70
N PHE A 100 0.05 0.64 7.69
CA PHE A 100 -0.84 -0.51 7.42
C PHE A 100 -0.28 -1.87 7.85
N VAL A 101 1.02 -1.98 8.17
CA VAL A 101 1.60 -3.24 8.66
C VAL A 101 1.26 -3.40 10.14
N ASP A 102 0.63 -4.52 10.50
CA ASP A 102 0.47 -4.90 11.91
C ASP A 102 1.82 -5.39 12.46
N PRO A 103 2.35 -4.79 13.55
CA PRO A 103 3.65 -5.15 14.10
C PRO A 103 3.64 -6.46 14.90
N ARG A 104 2.47 -7.00 15.25
CA ARG A 104 2.37 -8.23 16.06
C ARG A 104 2.64 -9.45 15.19
N LYS A 105 3.32 -10.46 15.76
CA LYS A 105 3.50 -11.76 15.11
C LYS A 105 2.14 -12.31 14.69
N GLY A 106 2.02 -12.65 13.41
CA GLY A 106 0.78 -13.07 12.80
C GLY A 106 1.01 -14.00 11.60
N PRO A 107 -0.04 -14.29 10.84
CA PRO A 107 0.00 -15.21 9.68
C PRO A 107 0.79 -14.67 8.48
N VAL A 108 1.06 -13.36 8.41
CA VAL A 108 1.88 -12.79 7.34
C VAL A 108 3.33 -13.23 7.51
N LEU A 109 3.83 -14.01 6.55
CA LEU A 109 5.19 -14.54 6.57
C LEU A 109 6.23 -13.51 6.10
N LEU A 110 5.93 -12.83 4.98
CA LEU A 110 6.83 -11.89 4.33
C LEU A 110 6.07 -11.01 3.33
N ASN A 111 6.50 -9.75 3.21
CA ASN A 111 6.06 -8.83 2.16
C ASN A 111 7.23 -8.67 1.16
N TYR A 112 7.15 -9.33 0.01
CA TYR A 112 8.30 -9.47 -0.92
C TYR A 112 8.20 -8.66 -2.21
N GLY A 113 7.08 -7.98 -2.45
CA GLY A 113 6.81 -7.46 -3.78
C GLY A 113 5.90 -6.26 -3.81
N LEU A 114 6.12 -5.44 -4.83
CA LEU A 114 5.25 -4.36 -5.25
C LEU A 114 4.98 -4.58 -6.74
N ASP A 115 3.72 -4.79 -7.11
CA ASP A 115 3.36 -5.03 -8.51
C ASP A 115 3.41 -3.73 -9.32
N GLU A 116 2.73 -2.69 -8.83
CA GLU A 116 2.64 -1.38 -9.48
C GLU A 116 2.75 -0.26 -8.42
N CYS A 117 3.67 0.68 -8.64
CA CYS A 117 3.81 1.88 -7.80
C CYS A 117 3.95 3.11 -8.69
N ARG A 118 3.12 4.12 -8.47
CA ARG A 118 3.13 5.40 -9.19
C ARG A 118 2.84 6.55 -8.23
N PHE A 119 3.70 7.57 -8.25
CA PHE A 119 3.50 8.80 -7.48
C PHE A 119 2.73 9.79 -8.35
N THR A 120 1.41 9.86 -8.16
CA THR A 120 0.51 10.61 -9.05
C THR A 120 0.43 12.10 -8.74
N LYS A 121 0.74 12.50 -7.50
CA LYS A 121 0.75 13.89 -7.05
C LYS A 121 1.87 14.14 -6.05
N PRO A 122 2.51 15.32 -6.07
CA PRO A 122 3.45 15.70 -5.03
C PRO A 122 2.76 15.81 -3.67
N VAL A 123 3.50 15.47 -2.61
CA VAL A 123 3.05 15.62 -1.23
C VAL A 123 3.89 16.70 -0.57
N TYR A 124 3.26 17.82 -0.21
CA TYR A 124 3.94 18.94 0.44
C TYR A 124 3.90 18.79 1.97
N PRO A 125 4.86 19.37 2.71
CA PRO A 125 4.73 19.58 4.15
C PRO A 125 3.36 20.16 4.53
N GLY A 126 2.76 19.66 5.60
CA GLY A 126 1.40 19.98 6.02
C GLY A 126 0.31 19.11 5.36
N THR A 127 0.63 18.31 4.35
CA THR A 127 -0.34 17.39 3.73
C THR A 127 -0.62 16.20 4.66
N THR A 128 -1.90 15.96 4.95
CA THR A 128 -2.33 14.77 5.69
C THR A 128 -2.59 13.60 4.74
N ILE A 129 -1.88 12.50 4.96
CA ILE A 129 -2.03 11.23 4.23
C ILE A 129 -2.71 10.17 5.09
N GLY A 130 -3.37 9.22 4.42
CA GLY A 130 -3.93 8.00 5.00
C GLY A 130 -3.87 6.89 3.95
N VAL A 131 -3.96 5.63 4.38
CA VAL A 131 -3.80 4.48 3.49
C VAL A 131 -5.03 3.60 3.57
N THR A 132 -5.43 3.04 2.42
CA THR A 132 -6.50 2.04 2.33
C THR A 132 -5.91 0.76 1.77
N LEU A 133 -5.74 -0.23 2.63
CA LEU A 133 -5.19 -1.55 2.28
C LEU A 133 -6.36 -2.51 2.01
N THR A 134 -6.47 -3.05 0.80
CA THR A 134 -7.57 -3.95 0.41
C THR A 134 -7.06 -5.28 -0.13
N VAL A 135 -7.63 -6.40 0.33
CA VAL A 135 -7.36 -7.74 -0.24
C VAL A 135 -7.79 -7.74 -1.70
N LYS A 136 -6.83 -7.80 -2.61
CA LYS A 136 -7.08 -7.75 -4.05
C LYS A 136 -7.36 -9.12 -4.64
N GLU A 137 -6.51 -10.09 -4.33
CA GLU A 137 -6.54 -11.42 -4.92
C GLU A 137 -5.87 -12.40 -3.96
N LYS A 138 -6.34 -13.65 -3.96
CA LYS A 138 -5.78 -14.74 -3.16
C LYS A 138 -5.35 -15.85 -4.11
N ILE A 139 -4.10 -16.28 -3.99
CA ILE A 139 -3.52 -17.35 -4.80
C ILE A 139 -3.04 -18.44 -3.85
N GLY A 140 -3.71 -19.58 -3.86
CA GLY A 140 -3.28 -20.75 -3.08
C GLY A 140 -1.93 -21.27 -3.59
N GLN A 141 -1.10 -21.78 -2.67
CA GLN A 141 0.09 -22.53 -3.03
C GLN A 141 0.02 -23.93 -2.42
N GLU A 142 0.36 -24.92 -3.21
CA GLU A 142 0.56 -26.28 -2.71
C GLU A 142 1.90 -26.35 -1.96
N LYS A 143 1.96 -27.24 -0.97
CA LYS A 143 3.22 -27.56 -0.33
C LYS A 143 4.16 -28.21 -1.35
N ARG A 144 5.41 -27.77 -1.37
CA ARG A 144 6.44 -28.37 -2.24
C ARG A 144 6.90 -29.73 -1.76
N ASP A 145 6.92 -29.92 -0.45
CA ASP A 145 7.32 -31.15 0.23
C ASP A 145 6.68 -31.20 1.65
N ALA A 146 6.98 -32.26 2.41
CA ALA A 146 6.41 -32.46 3.74
C ALA A 146 6.88 -31.43 4.78
N GLU A 147 8.06 -30.84 4.59
CA GLU A 147 8.68 -29.88 5.51
C GLU A 147 8.23 -28.43 5.20
N ASP A 148 7.68 -28.18 4.01
CA ASP A 148 7.16 -26.87 3.63
C ASP A 148 5.95 -26.45 4.49
N VAL A 149 5.89 -25.15 4.75
CA VAL A 149 4.78 -24.54 5.49
C VAL A 149 3.64 -24.27 4.51
N ALA A 150 2.41 -24.63 4.89
CA ALA A 150 1.22 -24.29 4.11
C ALA A 150 1.09 -22.77 4.03
N LYS A 151 0.98 -22.23 2.82
CA LYS A 151 0.99 -20.79 2.57
C LYS A 151 0.22 -20.45 1.29
N GLY A 152 -0.15 -19.19 1.17
CA GLY A 152 -0.72 -18.63 -0.05
C GLY A 152 -0.18 -17.23 -0.27
N ILE A 153 -0.33 -16.72 -1.48
CA ILE A 153 -0.01 -15.33 -1.82
C ILE A 153 -1.30 -14.53 -1.73
N VAL A 154 -1.28 -13.47 -0.95
CA VAL A 154 -2.35 -12.46 -0.93
C VAL A 154 -1.81 -11.20 -1.58
N ARG A 155 -2.40 -10.79 -2.70
CA ARG A 155 -2.12 -9.50 -3.32
C ARG A 155 -3.00 -8.44 -2.70
N TRP A 156 -2.44 -7.25 -2.52
CA TRP A 156 -3.13 -6.12 -1.91
C TRP A 156 -3.23 -4.97 -2.90
N LEU A 157 -4.33 -4.22 -2.83
CA LEU A 157 -4.46 -2.90 -3.43
C LEU A 157 -4.25 -1.87 -2.32
N VAL A 158 -3.33 -0.93 -2.55
CA VAL A 158 -2.91 0.12 -1.61
C VAL A 158 -3.07 1.48 -2.27
#